data_AF-A0A800CH07-F1
#
_entry.id   AF-A0A800CH07-F1
#
_cell.length_a   1.000
_cell.length_b   1.000
_cell.length_c   1.000
_cell.angle_alpha   90.00
_cell.angle_beta   90.00
_cell.angle_gamma   90.00
#
_symmetry.space_group_name_H-M   'P 1'
#
loop_
_entity.id
_entity.type
_entity.pdbx_description
1 polymer ?
#
loop_
_entity_poly.entity_id
_entity_poly.type
_entity_poly.pdbx_seq_one_letter_code
_entity_poly.pdbx_strand_id
1 'polypeptide(L)'
;MMTDVTITEILDDLRAADETTRRFERRYWLSSADFYELYRQGLLDDGEHMEDFAMWAGFYRIKLDREAALQTISHDRMQQLKLKAKDRLITIDPSEPVLSSMD
;
A
#
# COMPACT_ATOMS: atom_id res chain seq x y z
N MET A 1 15.63 12.89 6.60
CA MET A 1 15.56 11.68 7.45
C MET A 1 14.71 10.67 6.70
N MET A 2 15.31 9.73 5.97
CA MET A 2 14.59 8.58 5.46
C MET A 2 14.39 7.63 6.64
N THR A 3 13.17 7.53 7.12
CA THR A 3 12.77 6.47 8.05
C THR A 3 12.87 5.16 7.29
N ASP A 4 13.80 4.28 7.68
CA ASP A 4 13.81 2.90 7.24
C ASP A 4 12.49 2.26 7.70
N VAL A 5 11.52 2.14 6.79
CA VAL A 5 10.26 1.43 7.04
C VAL A 5 10.48 -0.03 6.71
N THR A 6 10.18 -0.90 7.66
CA THR A 6 10.28 -2.36 7.50
C THR A 6 9.14 -2.90 6.62
N ILE A 7 9.33 -4.08 6.02
CA ILE A 7 8.24 -4.72 5.26
C ILE A 7 7.09 -5.10 6.20
N THR A 8 7.38 -5.45 7.45
CA THR A 8 6.35 -5.68 8.48
C THR A 8 5.49 -4.44 8.70
N GLU A 9 6.08 -3.26 8.91
CA GLU A 9 5.33 -2.01 9.08
C GLU A 9 4.50 -1.66 7.84
N ILE A 10 5.03 -1.88 6.63
CA ILE A 10 4.28 -1.67 5.38
C ILE A 10 3.05 -2.58 5.33
N LEU A 11 3.21 -3.86 5.67
CA LEU A 11 2.11 -4.82 5.66
C LEU A 11 1.06 -4.51 6.74
N ASP A 12 1.47 -4.03 7.91
CA ASP A 12 0.55 -3.60 8.96
C ASP A 12 -0.23 -2.34 8.58
N ASP A 13 0.44 -1.34 8.00
CA ASP A 13 -0.21 -0.14 7.48
C ASP A 13 -1.20 -0.49 6.35
N LEU A 14 -0.81 -1.40 5.44
CA LEU A 14 -1.68 -1.90 4.38
C LEU A 14 -2.93 -2.56 4.95
N ARG A 15 -2.78 -3.43 5.96
CA ARG A 15 -3.91 -4.10 6.60
C ARG A 15 -4.88 -3.08 7.20
N ALA A 16 -4.39 -2.09 7.94
CA ALA A 16 -5.23 -1.06 8.55
C ALA A 16 -5.95 -0.19 7.51
N ALA A 17 -5.24 0.20 6.43
CA ALA A 17 -5.82 0.97 5.34
C ALA A 17 -6.85 0.16 4.53
N ASP A 18 -6.60 -1.13 4.30
CA ASP A 18 -7.52 -2.05 3.65
C ASP A 18 -8.81 -2.25 4.45
N GLU A 19 -8.71 -2.42 5.77
CA GLU A 19 -9.89 -2.55 6.64
C GLU A 19 -10.80 -1.32 6.51
N THR A 20 -10.22 -0.12 6.51
CA THR A 20 -10.99 1.12 6.38
C THR A 20 -11.59 1.29 4.98
N THR A 21 -10.78 1.10 3.93
CA THR A 21 -11.25 1.28 2.55
C THR A 21 -12.35 0.29 2.18
N ARG A 22 -12.23 -0.98 2.57
CA ARG A 22 -13.25 -2.02 2.33
C ARG A 22 -14.59 -1.72 3.01
N ARG A 23 -14.61 -1.00 4.14
CA ARG A 23 -15.87 -0.59 4.78
C ARG A 23 -16.65 0.36 3.87
N PHE A 24 -15.97 1.26 3.18
CA PHE A 24 -16.59 2.19 2.24
C PHE A 24 -17.01 1.48 0.95
N GLU A 25 -16.18 0.58 0.42
CA GLU A 25 -16.54 -0.23 -0.75
C GLU A 25 -17.82 -1.05 -0.52
N ARG A 26 -17.98 -1.64 0.68
CA ARG A 26 -19.20 -2.37 1.06
C ARG A 26 -20.40 -1.45 1.28
N ARG A 27 -20.18 -0.25 1.83
CA ARG A 27 -21.26 0.72 2.11
C ARG A 27 -21.80 1.34 0.82
N TYR A 28 -20.93 1.65 -0.12
CA TYR A 28 -21.25 2.41 -1.32
C TYR A 28 -21.22 1.58 -2.61
N TRP A 29 -20.82 0.31 -2.54
CA TRP A 29 -20.77 -0.64 -3.67
C TRP A 29 -19.94 -0.13 -4.86
N LEU A 30 -18.89 0.63 -4.56
CA LEU A 30 -17.93 1.16 -5.52
C LEU A 30 -16.53 0.72 -5.14
N SER A 31 -15.66 0.52 -6.13
CA SER A 31 -14.24 0.31 -5.84
C SER A 31 -13.65 1.55 -5.19
N SER A 32 -12.65 1.40 -4.33
CA SER A 32 -11.98 2.57 -3.73
C SER A 32 -11.36 3.49 -4.79
N ALA A 33 -10.93 2.94 -5.93
CA ALA A 33 -10.39 3.72 -7.04
C ALA A 33 -11.47 4.64 -7.66
N ASP A 34 -12.62 4.07 -8.03
CA ASP A 34 -13.71 4.85 -8.63
C ASP A 34 -14.28 5.86 -7.63
N PHE A 35 -14.43 5.46 -6.36
CA PHE A 35 -14.87 6.34 -5.30
C PHE A 35 -13.89 7.51 -5.09
N TYR A 36 -12.58 7.26 -5.21
CA TYR A 36 -11.56 8.29 -5.09
C TYR A 36 -11.59 9.27 -6.25
N GLU A 37 -11.85 8.79 -7.47
CA GLU A 37 -12.01 9.68 -8.63
C GLU A 37 -13.17 10.66 -8.43
N LEU A 38 -14.32 10.17 -7.94
CA LEU A 38 -15.46 11.03 -7.61
C LEU A 38 -15.11 12.03 -6.49
N TYR A 39 -14.42 11.58 -5.44
CA TYR A 39 -13.96 12.43 -4.34
C TYR A 39 -13.08 13.57 -4.85
N ARG A 40 -12.06 13.26 -5.67
CA ARG A 40 -11.12 14.26 -6.21
C ARG A 40 -11.79 15.29 -7.11
N GLN A 41 -12.85 14.90 -7.79
CA GLN A 41 -13.63 15.81 -8.66
C GLN A 41 -14.61 16.68 -7.86
N GLY A 42 -14.76 16.46 -6.56
CA GLY A 42 -15.77 17.14 -5.74
C GLY A 42 -17.20 16.73 -6.10
N LEU A 43 -17.39 15.53 -6.65
CA LEU A 43 -18.69 15.01 -7.06
C LEU A 43 -19.37 14.16 -5.97
N LEU A 44 -18.71 13.96 -4.83
CA LEU A 44 -19.27 13.23 -3.70
C LEU A 44 -20.00 14.17 -2.76
N ASP A 45 -21.32 14.00 -2.72
CA ASP A 45 -22.24 14.60 -1.76
C ASP A 45 -22.23 16.14 -1.70
N ASP A 46 -23.19 16.76 -1.02
CA ASP A 46 -23.27 18.22 -0.85
C ASP A 46 -22.64 18.73 0.47
N GLY A 47 -22.04 17.82 1.24
CA GLY A 47 -21.31 18.10 2.47
C GLY A 47 -21.73 17.27 3.68
N GLU A 48 -22.82 16.50 3.60
CA GLU A 48 -23.34 15.66 4.70
C GLU A 48 -22.32 14.63 5.22
N HIS A 49 -21.42 14.14 4.35
CA HIS A 49 -20.44 13.09 4.68
C HIS A 49 -18.97 13.53 4.51
N MET A 50 -18.70 14.84 4.52
CA MET A 50 -17.37 15.39 4.20
C MET A 50 -16.24 14.84 5.09
N GLU A 51 -16.46 14.71 6.40
CA GLU A 51 -15.45 14.21 7.34
C GLU A 51 -15.12 12.73 7.12
N ASP A 52 -16.15 11.90 6.92
CA ASP A 52 -16.02 10.48 6.64
C ASP A 52 -15.24 10.25 5.33
N PHE A 53 -15.55 11.02 4.28
CA PHE A 53 -14.86 10.91 2.99
C PHE A 53 -13.43 11.42 3.06
N ALA A 54 -13.15 12.50 3.79
CA ALA A 54 -11.79 12.99 4.00
C ALA A 54 -10.94 11.97 4.77
N MET A 55 -11.49 11.37 5.84
CA MET A 55 -10.81 10.32 6.60
C MET A 55 -10.52 9.11 5.70
N TRP A 56 -11.53 8.62 4.98
CA TRP A 56 -11.36 7.50 4.05
C TRP A 56 -10.33 7.80 2.96
N ALA A 57 -10.33 8.99 2.38
CA ALA A 57 -9.38 9.40 1.35
C ALA A 57 -7.93 9.41 1.90
N GLY A 58 -7.76 9.76 3.18
CA GLY A 58 -6.48 9.62 3.88
C GLY A 58 -5.99 8.18 3.92
N PHE A 59 -6.84 7.24 4.35
CA PHE A 59 -6.49 5.81 4.37
C PHE A 59 -6.25 5.25 2.97
N TYR A 60 -7.03 5.66 1.97
CA TYR A 60 -6.82 5.23 0.60
C TYR A 60 -5.47 5.69 0.04
N ARG A 61 -5.04 6.92 0.36
CA ARG A 61 -3.69 7.40 0.00
C ARG A 61 -2.59 6.63 0.70
N ILE A 62 -2.73 6.36 2.01
CA ILE A 62 -1.78 5.53 2.75
C ILE A 62 -1.65 4.15 2.09
N LYS A 63 -2.78 3.53 1.72
CA LYS A 63 -2.77 2.27 0.99
C LYS A 63 -1.93 2.36 -0.29
N LEU A 64 -2.20 3.34 -1.16
CA LEU A 64 -1.46 3.51 -2.41
C LEU A 64 0.04 3.70 -2.18
N ASP A 65 0.42 4.53 -1.22
CA ASP A 65 1.81 4.80 -0.88
C ASP A 65 2.52 3.54 -0.38
N ARG A 66 1.83 2.72 0.44
CA ARG A 66 2.36 1.46 0.99
C ARG A 66 2.40 0.34 -0.02
N GLU A 67 1.44 0.25 -0.94
CA GLU A 67 1.48 -0.68 -2.07
C GLU A 67 2.69 -0.39 -2.97
N ALA A 68 2.96 0.89 -3.25
CA ALA A 68 4.12 1.32 -4.01
C ALA A 68 5.45 1.00 -3.29
N ALA A 69 5.52 1.24 -1.98
CA ALA A 69 6.68 0.89 -1.16
C ALA A 69 6.92 -0.63 -1.15
N LEU A 70 5.87 -1.42 -0.93
CA LEU A 70 5.93 -2.89 -0.97
C LEU A 70 6.44 -3.40 -2.33
N GLN A 71 5.93 -2.82 -3.42
CA GLN A 71 6.32 -3.19 -4.77
C GLN A 71 7.81 -2.90 -5.03
N THR A 72 8.30 -1.75 -4.57
CA THR A 72 9.72 -1.36 -4.69
C THR A 72 10.61 -2.35 -3.95
N ILE A 73 10.34 -2.58 -2.67
CA ILE A 73 11.08 -3.51 -1.82
C ILE A 73 11.05 -4.95 -2.38
N SER A 74 9.89 -5.38 -2.86
CA SER A 74 9.71 -6.71 -3.44
C SER A 74 10.53 -6.87 -4.72
N HIS A 75 10.61 -5.82 -5.54
CA HIS A 75 11.44 -5.79 -6.73
C HIS A 75 12.92 -5.92 -6.37
N ASP A 76 13.40 -5.15 -5.40
CA ASP A 76 14.79 -5.19 -4.96
C ASP A 76 15.17 -6.57 -4.40
N ARG A 77 14.31 -7.13 -3.54
CA ARG A 77 14.48 -8.50 -3.03
C ARG A 77 14.54 -9.52 -4.17
N MET A 78 13.66 -9.40 -5.17
CA MET A 78 13.66 -10.29 -6.34
C MET A 78 14.97 -10.19 -7.13
N GLN A 79 15.50 -8.99 -7.36
CA GLN A 79 16.78 -8.82 -8.07
C GLN A 79 17.94 -9.46 -7.29
N GLN A 80 18.00 -9.25 -5.98
CA GLN A 80 19.01 -9.87 -5.13
C GLN A 80 18.94 -11.41 -5.16
N LEU A 81 17.72 -11.98 -5.13
CA LEU A 81 17.52 -13.42 -5.24
C LEU A 81 18.01 -13.98 -6.58
N LYS A 82 17.70 -13.29 -7.69
CA LYS A 82 18.18 -13.67 -9.03
C LYS A 82 19.71 -13.64 -9.11
N LEU A 83 20.33 -12.57 -8.59
CA LEU A 83 21.80 -12.42 -8.57
C LEU A 83 22.49 -13.54 -7.76
N LYS A 84 21.91 -13.91 -6.60
CA LYS A 84 22.44 -15.00 -5.77
C LYS A 84 22.30 -16.37 -6.43
N ALA A 85 21.23 -16.59 -7.18
CA ALA A 85 20.95 -17.87 -7.81
C ALA A 85 21.87 -18.21 -8.99
N LYS A 86 22.45 -17.21 -9.69
CA LYS A 86 23.38 -17.42 -10.84
C LYS A 86 22.91 -18.52 -11.80
N ASP A 87 21.69 -18.39 -12.32
CA ASP A 87 21.02 -19.33 -13.25
C ASP A 87 20.63 -20.70 -12.66
N ARG A 88 20.67 -20.84 -11.33
CA ARG A 88 20.07 -21.97 -10.60
C ARG A 88 18.66 -21.62 -10.11
N LEU A 89 17.99 -22.61 -9.50
CA LEU A 89 16.72 -22.39 -8.83
C LEU A 89 16.87 -21.38 -7.69
N ILE A 90 15.88 -20.49 -7.53
CA ILE A 90 15.83 -19.50 -6.46
C ILE A 90 15.29 -20.17 -5.19
N THR A 91 16.07 -20.13 -4.12
CA THR A 91 15.59 -20.48 -2.76
C THR A 91 15.15 -19.20 -2.05
N ILE A 92 13.90 -19.17 -1.58
CA ILE A 92 13.34 -18.04 -0.83
C ILE A 92 13.36 -18.38 0.66
N ASP A 93 14.16 -17.64 1.42
CA ASP A 93 14.15 -17.70 2.88
C ASP A 93 12.93 -16.90 3.41
N PRO A 94 12.11 -17.46 4.33
CA PRO A 94 10.93 -16.79 4.85
C PRO A 94 11.23 -15.64 5.82
N SER A 95 12.48 -15.50 6.29
CA SER A 95 12.89 -14.44 7.20
C SER A 95 12.69 -13.06 6.56
N GLU A 96 12.39 -12.09 7.42
CA GLU A 96 12.28 -10.69 6.99
C GLU A 96 13.62 -10.23 6.39
N PRO A 97 13.64 -9.69 5.17
CA PRO A 97 14.86 -9.22 4.57
C PRO A 97 15.35 -7.98 5.31
N VAL A 98 16.63 -7.99 5.71
CA VAL A 98 17.31 -6.75 6.11
C VAL A 98 17.57 -5.96 4.84
N LEU A 99 16.71 -4.98 4.56
CA LEU A 99 16.86 -4.10 3.41
C LEU A 99 17.79 -2.98 3.82
N SER A 100 19.07 -3.07 3.44
CA SER A 100 19.93 -1.90 3.47
C SER A 100 19.51 -1.00 2.32
N SER A 101 18.94 0.17 2.65
CA SER A 101 18.83 1.28 1.72
C SER A 101 20.24 1.53 1.15
N MET A 102 20.46 1.20 -0.13
CA MET A 102 21.70 1.59 -0.80
C MET A 102 21.64 3.10 -1.03
N ASP A 103 22.58 3.82 -0.42
CA ASP A 103 22.86 5.25 -0.71
C ASP A 103 23.15 5.49 -2.21
#